data_AF-A0A4J2FW53-F1
#
_entry.id   AF-A0A4J2FW53-F1
#
_cell.length_a   1.000
_cell.length_b   1.000
_cell.length_c   1.000
_cell.angle_alpha   90.00
_cell.angle_beta   90.00
_cell.angle_gamma   90.00
#
_symmetry.space_group_name_H-M   'P 1'
#
loop_
_entity.id
_entity.type
_entity.pdbx_description
1 polymer ?
#
loop_
_entity_poly.entity_id
_entity_poly.type
_entity_poly.pdbx_seq_one_letter_code
_entity_poly.pdbx_strand_id
1 'polypeptide(L)'
;MRKLVKIGVASLMVCGILATTNALAVWVEGGQWNYGVGWTGTFGYSDYLHSTRYHTATVRHGGRTYKDYAKPEAWARASLTKIPPTGMEYFYGFE
;
A
#
# COMPACT_ATOMS: atom_id res chain seq x y z
N MET A 1 37.59 -6.66 -7.14
CA MET A 1 37.07 -5.52 -7.93
C MET A 1 35.79 -5.02 -7.26
N ARG A 2 35.82 -3.81 -6.67
CA ARG A 2 34.71 -3.21 -5.93
C ARG A 2 33.76 -2.52 -6.91
N LYS A 3 32.45 -2.75 -6.79
CA LYS A 3 31.43 -1.83 -7.34
C LYS A 3 30.51 -1.41 -6.20
N LEU A 4 30.79 -0.23 -5.67
CA LEU A 4 29.94 0.51 -4.74
C LEU A 4 28.70 0.98 -5.52
N VAL A 5 27.50 0.61 -5.09
CA VAL A 5 26.27 1.29 -5.52
C VAL A 5 25.85 2.18 -4.36
N LYS A 6 25.86 3.49 -4.62
CA LYS A 6 25.66 4.56 -3.65
C LYS A 6 24.21 4.52 -3.14
N ILE A 7 24.07 4.49 -1.82
CA ILE A 7 22.80 4.69 -1.12
C ILE A 7 22.37 6.14 -1.36
N GLY A 8 21.31 6.35 -2.12
CA GLY A 8 20.67 7.65 -2.28
C GLY A 8 19.53 7.79 -1.29
N VAL A 9 19.77 8.46 -0.16
CA VAL A 9 18.70 8.98 0.69
C VAL A 9 18.07 10.15 -0.06
N ALA A 10 16.82 10.01 -0.49
CA ALA A 10 16.00 11.11 -0.95
C ALA A 10 14.84 11.27 0.04
N SER A 11 15.02 12.16 1.01
CA SER A 11 13.94 12.66 1.85
C SER A 11 13.40 13.98 1.28
N LEU A 12 12.09 14.16 1.50
CA LEU A 12 11.30 15.39 1.51
C LEU A 12 10.60 15.85 0.22
N MET A 13 9.26 15.75 0.23
CA MET A 13 8.41 16.92 0.02
C MET A 13 7.10 16.74 0.81
N VAL A 14 7.00 17.40 1.97
CA VAL A 14 5.74 17.58 2.71
C VAL A 14 5.14 18.89 2.22
N CYS A 15 4.01 18.81 1.51
CA CYS A 15 3.18 19.95 1.16
C CYS A 15 1.72 19.58 1.37
N GLY A 16 1.03 20.33 2.24
CA GLY A 16 -0.43 20.42 2.27
C GLY A 16 -1.09 19.81 3.50
N ILE A 17 -1.49 20.66 4.45
CA ILE A 17 -2.47 20.34 5.50
C ILE A 17 -3.79 19.99 4.80
N LEU A 18 -4.29 18.76 4.96
CA LEU A 18 -5.72 18.38 4.81
C LEU A 18 -5.90 16.91 5.23
N ALA A 19 -6.68 16.70 6.29
CA ALA A 19 -7.18 15.42 6.83
C ALA A 19 -6.12 14.34 7.16
N THR A 20 -5.96 14.01 8.44
CA THR A 20 -5.14 12.87 8.90
C THR A 20 -5.79 11.54 8.49
N THR A 21 -5.65 11.14 7.24
CA THR A 21 -5.67 9.72 6.89
C THR A 21 -4.43 9.10 7.54
N ASN A 22 -4.59 8.00 8.27
CA ASN A 22 -3.43 7.21 8.69
C ASN A 22 -2.95 6.40 7.48
N ALA A 23 -2.47 7.12 6.47
CA ALA A 23 -1.82 6.58 5.30
C ALA A 23 -0.40 6.22 5.70
N LEU A 24 -0.11 4.93 5.82
CA LEU A 24 1.22 4.42 6.09
C LEU A 24 1.85 4.03 4.75
N ALA A 25 3.01 4.61 4.46
CA ALA A 25 3.83 4.24 3.31
C ALA A 25 5.11 3.58 3.85
N VAL A 26 5.35 2.33 3.46
CA VAL A 26 6.48 1.54 3.92
C VAL A 26 7.15 0.80 2.77
N TRP A 27 8.46 0.66 2.85
CA TRP A 27 9.23 -0.16 1.92
C TRP A 27 9.30 -1.59 2.46
N VAL A 28 8.71 -2.55 1.74
CA VAL A 28 8.62 -3.95 2.15
C VAL A 28 8.95 -4.86 0.98
N GLU A 29 9.83 -5.83 1.24
CA GLU A 29 10.23 -6.86 0.28
C GLU A 29 10.67 -6.34 -1.11
N GLY A 30 11.29 -5.15 -1.15
CA GLY A 30 11.78 -4.54 -2.40
C GLY A 30 10.74 -3.72 -3.17
N GLY A 31 9.52 -3.58 -2.63
CA GLY A 31 8.45 -2.76 -3.17
C GLY A 31 7.97 -1.67 -2.20
N GLN A 32 7.14 -0.76 -2.72
CA GLN A 32 6.47 0.26 -1.92
C GLN A 32 5.05 -0.18 -1.60
N TRP A 33 4.69 -0.21 -0.32
CA TRP A 33 3.35 -0.50 0.15
C TRP A 33 2.73 0.70 0.83
N ASN A 34 1.59 1.15 0.30
CA ASN A 34 0.78 2.22 0.88
C ASN A 34 -0.55 1.61 1.34
N TYR A 35 -0.87 1.74 2.61
CA TYR A 35 -2.12 1.23 3.16
C TYR A 35 -2.67 2.17 4.21
N GLY A 36 -3.97 2.08 4.45
CA GLY A 36 -4.57 2.92 5.47
C GLY A 36 -6.08 2.86 5.50
N VAL A 37 -6.61 3.66 6.42
CA VAL A 37 -8.03 3.86 6.62
C VAL A 37 -8.37 5.34 6.39
N GLY A 38 -9.48 5.57 5.69
CA GLY A 38 -10.07 6.90 5.58
C GLY A 38 -10.55 7.40 6.94
N TRP A 39 -10.66 8.72 7.09
CA TRP A 39 -10.96 9.41 8.35
C TRP A 39 -12.18 8.85 9.10
N THR A 40 -13.25 8.55 8.37
CA THR A 40 -14.50 8.01 8.93
C THR A 40 -14.40 6.55 9.36
N GLY A 41 -13.27 5.88 9.12
CA GLY A 41 -13.09 4.44 9.36
C GLY A 41 -13.89 3.54 8.41
N THR A 42 -14.62 4.14 7.47
CA THR A 42 -15.51 3.46 6.52
C THR A 42 -14.83 3.10 5.21
N PHE A 43 -13.59 3.51 4.99
CA PHE A 43 -12.86 3.21 3.77
C PHE A 43 -11.47 2.71 4.13
N GLY A 44 -10.98 1.70 3.44
CA GLY A 44 -9.60 1.27 3.58
C GLY A 44 -9.05 0.80 2.26
N TYR A 45 -7.75 0.96 2.11
CA TYR A 45 -7.03 0.65 0.88
C TYR A 45 -5.69 -0.01 1.19
N SER A 46 -5.21 -0.75 0.19
CA SER A 46 -3.89 -1.36 0.15
C SER A 46 -3.41 -1.23 -1.30
N ASP A 47 -2.32 -0.50 -1.49
CA ASP A 47 -1.68 -0.29 -2.78
C ASP A 47 -0.23 -0.77 -2.69
N TYR A 48 0.16 -1.71 -3.54
CA TYR A 48 1.53 -2.24 -3.56
C TYR A 48 2.15 -2.07 -4.94
N LEU A 49 3.42 -1.65 -4.97
CA LEU A 49 4.24 -1.53 -6.16
C LEU A 49 5.52 -2.34 -5.98
N HIS A 50 5.76 -3.28 -6.89
CA HIS A 50 7.03 -3.99 -6.97
C HIS A 50 7.64 -3.87 -8.38
N SER A 51 8.94 -3.63 -8.48
CA SER A 51 9.62 -3.30 -9.74
C SER A 51 9.95 -4.51 -10.63
N THR A 52 10.09 -5.71 -10.05
CA THR A 52 10.58 -6.89 -10.79
C THR A 52 9.68 -8.11 -10.73
N ARG A 53 8.61 -8.08 -9.92
CA ARG A 53 7.75 -9.25 -9.66
C ARG A 53 6.31 -8.88 -9.87
N TYR A 54 5.55 -9.86 -10.35
CA TYR A 54 4.11 -9.84 -10.24
C TYR A 54 3.73 -9.88 -8.77
N HIS A 55 2.74 -9.08 -8.41
CA HIS A 55 2.42 -8.82 -7.02
C HIS A 55 0.95 -8.45 -6.87
N THR A 56 0.49 -8.45 -5.63
CA THR A 56 -0.92 -8.25 -5.30
C THR A 56 -1.07 -7.31 -4.12
N ALA A 57 -2.21 -6.63 -4.09
CA ALA A 57 -2.65 -5.88 -2.94
C ALA A 57 -4.05 -6.36 -2.56
N THR A 58 -4.34 -6.46 -1.26
CA THR A 58 -5.61 -7.01 -0.77
C THR A 58 -6.12 -6.21 0.43
N VAL A 59 -7.44 -5.99 0.46
CA VAL A 59 -8.17 -5.49 1.63
C VAL A 59 -9.26 -6.50 2.00
N ARG A 60 -9.38 -6.81 3.28
CA ARG A 60 -10.41 -7.73 3.81
C ARG A 60 -11.22 -7.07 4.91
N HIS A 61 -12.52 -7.34 4.92
CA HIS A 61 -13.44 -6.92 6.00
C HIS A 61 -14.67 -7.81 6.03
N GLY A 62 -15.03 -8.35 7.21
CA GLY A 62 -16.31 -9.03 7.43
C GLY A 62 -16.61 -10.17 6.43
N GLY A 63 -15.59 -10.94 6.03
CA GLY A 63 -15.71 -12.02 5.03
C GLY A 63 -15.61 -11.57 3.57
N ARG A 64 -15.59 -10.26 3.29
CA ARG A 64 -15.30 -9.72 1.96
C ARG A 64 -13.81 -9.59 1.76
N THR A 65 -13.34 -9.96 0.57
CA THR A 65 -11.94 -9.84 0.16
C THR A 65 -11.90 -9.16 -1.19
N TYR A 66 -11.19 -8.04 -1.28
CA TYR A 66 -10.91 -7.34 -2.53
C TYR A 66 -9.43 -7.45 -2.77
N LYS A 67 -9.06 -8.02 -3.92
CA LYS A 67 -7.69 -8.27 -4.31
C LYS A 67 -7.48 -7.73 -5.71
N ASP A 68 -6.34 -7.11 -5.92
CA ASP A 68 -5.87 -6.74 -7.25
C ASP A 68 -4.49 -7.36 -7.50
N TYR A 69 -4.19 -7.56 -8.77
CA TYR A 69 -2.96 -8.15 -9.27
C TYR A 69 -2.33 -7.21 -10.28
N ALA A 70 -1.03 -6.97 -10.12
CA ALA A 70 -0.28 -6.13 -11.02
C ALA A 70 1.01 -6.81 -11.50
N LYS A 71 1.35 -6.48 -12.74
CA LYS A 71 2.65 -6.76 -13.33
C LYS A 71 3.76 -5.91 -12.70
N PRO A 72 5.04 -6.28 -12.87
CA PRO A 72 6.14 -5.45 -12.42
C PRO A 72 5.97 -3.99 -12.89
N GLU A 73 6.35 -3.05 -12.02
CA GLU A 73 6.30 -1.60 -12.24
C GLU A 73 4.89 -0.98 -12.35
N ALA A 74 3.83 -1.78 -12.28
CA ALA A 74 2.46 -1.31 -12.12
C ALA A 74 2.04 -1.42 -10.65
N TRP A 75 1.15 -0.54 -10.21
CA TRP A 75 0.57 -0.60 -8.87
C TRP A 75 -0.59 -1.60 -8.84
N ALA A 76 -0.56 -2.56 -7.93
CA ALA A 76 -1.75 -3.31 -7.51
C ALA A 76 -2.54 -2.47 -6.49
N ARG A 77 -3.85 -2.30 -6.70
CA ARG A 77 -4.69 -1.44 -5.85
C ARG A 77 -5.96 -2.15 -5.41
N ALA A 78 -6.10 -2.32 -4.10
CA ALA A 78 -7.32 -2.85 -3.50
C ALA A 78 -7.91 -1.83 -2.54
N SER A 79 -9.24 -1.68 -2.58
CA SER A 79 -9.95 -0.84 -1.63
C SER A 79 -11.31 -1.42 -1.29
N LEU A 80 -11.80 -1.06 -0.11
CA LEU A 80 -13.10 -1.48 0.39
C LEU A 80 -13.75 -0.33 1.15
N THR A 81 -15.02 -0.06 0.84
CA THR A 81 -15.89 0.80 1.65
C THR A 81 -16.79 -0.06 2.53
N LYS A 82 -16.78 0.18 3.84
CA LYS A 82 -17.62 -0.48 4.86
C LYS A 82 -18.41 0.53 5.69
N ILE A 83 -19.50 0.06 6.26
CA ILE A 83 -20.25 0.71 7.34
C ILE A 83 -20.68 -0.46 8.25
N PRO A 84 -20.36 -0.52 9.57
CA PRO A 84 -19.73 0.44 10.51
C PRO A 84 -18.17 0.32 10.65
N PRO A 85 -17.47 1.27 11.32
CA PRO A 85 -16.07 1.63 11.03
C PRO A 85 -14.95 0.84 11.76
N THR A 86 -15.02 -0.48 11.95
CA THR A 86 -13.97 -1.27 12.66
C THR A 86 -13.58 -2.60 11.99
N GLY A 87 -12.32 -3.03 12.10
CA GLY A 87 -11.83 -4.37 11.70
C GLY A 87 -11.35 -4.62 10.26
N MET A 88 -10.75 -3.66 9.55
CA MET A 88 -10.15 -3.96 8.22
C MET A 88 -8.77 -4.58 8.36
N GLU A 89 -8.45 -5.49 7.43
CA GLU A 89 -7.13 -6.10 7.29
C GLU A 89 -6.55 -5.76 5.92
N TYR A 90 -5.24 -5.50 5.88
CA TYR A 90 -4.53 -5.03 4.70
C TYR A 90 -3.35 -5.95 4.42
N PHE A 91 -3.19 -6.37 3.17
CA PHE A 91 -2.13 -7.27 2.77
C PHE A 91 -1.47 -6.80 1.47
N TYR A 92 -0.19 -7.09 1.36
CA TYR A 92 0.58 -7.16 0.12
C TYR A 92 1.08 -8.59 -0.04
N GLY A 93 1.46 -8.97 -1.26
CA GLY A 93 2.08 -10.26 -1.48
C GLY A 93 2.48 -10.48 -2.93
N PHE A 94 3.09 -11.63 -3.17
CA PHE A 94 3.49 -12.09 -4.49
C PHE A 94 2.60 -13.25 -4.93
N GLU A 95 2.56 -13.51 -6.24
CA GLU A 95 2.25 -14.85 -6.73
C GLU A 95 3.49 -15.76 -6.71
#